data_AF-A0A520BCC1-F1
#
_entry.id   AF-A0A520BCC1-F1
#
_cell.length_a   1.000
_cell.length_b   1.000
_cell.length_c   1.000
_cell.angle_alpha   90.00
_cell.angle_beta   90.00
_cell.angle_gamma   90.00
#
_symmetry.space_group_name_H-M   'P 1'
#
loop_
_entity.id
_entity.type
_entity.pdbx_description
1 polymer ?
#
loop_
_entity_poly.entity_id
_entity_poly.type
_entity_poly.pdbx_seq_one_letter_code
_entity_poly.pdbx_strand_id
1 'polypeptide(L)'
;MKNNIYIAFFCLFFLACKKDIPAPDVIKLEVYSTKIKYTNHNEPDILYWYLRSATKGGYFYITSTRDIKDFTPYKFTYSTQLPNDLRNKPVIKTIVVWINQLNGDMFSDITGKNPTDNIQE
;
A
#
# COMPACT_ATOMS: atom_id res chain seq x y z
N MET A 1 -10.75 59.02 1.87
CA MET A 1 -10.65 57.81 2.71
C MET A 1 -11.48 56.68 2.08
N LYS A 2 -10.97 56.05 1.04
CA LYS A 2 -11.61 54.93 0.33
C LYS A 2 -10.48 54.17 -0.34
N ASN A 3 -9.95 53.09 0.26
CA ASN A 3 -9.18 52.09 -0.52
C ASN A 3 -8.79 50.79 0.20
N ASN A 4 -9.06 50.59 1.49
CA ASN A 4 -8.48 49.43 2.20
C ASN A 4 -9.43 48.23 2.39
N ILE A 5 -10.58 48.19 1.70
CA ILE A 5 -11.57 47.10 1.90
C ILE A 5 -11.37 45.93 0.91
N TYR A 6 -10.60 46.12 -0.17
CA TYR A 6 -10.49 45.11 -1.23
C TYR A 6 -9.49 43.96 -0.95
N ILE A 7 -8.62 44.09 0.05
CA ILE A 7 -7.58 43.08 0.34
C ILE A 7 -8.13 41.94 1.22
N ALA A 8 -9.18 42.17 1.99
CA ALA A 8 -9.74 41.15 2.88
C ALA A 8 -10.55 40.07 2.16
N PHE A 9 -11.06 40.34 0.96
CA PHE A 9 -11.93 39.39 0.24
C PHE A 9 -11.17 38.33 -0.56
N PHE A 10 -9.87 38.52 -0.82
CA PHE A 10 -9.09 37.57 -1.63
C PHE A 10 -8.46 36.43 -0.81
N CYS A 11 -8.36 36.57 0.52
CA CYS A 11 -7.79 35.53 1.39
C CYS A 11 -8.78 34.42 1.77
N LEU A 12 -10.08 34.56 1.46
CA LEU A 12 -11.12 33.61 1.86
C LEU A 12 -11.37 32.47 0.87
N PHE A 13 -10.70 32.44 -0.29
CA PHE A 13 -10.91 31.41 -1.32
C PHE A 13 -9.89 30.27 -1.34
N PHE A 14 -8.91 30.24 -0.44
CA PHE A 14 -7.97 29.11 -0.32
C PHE A 14 -8.44 28.01 0.64
N LEU A 15 -9.66 28.08 1.16
CA LEU A 15 -10.37 26.92 1.72
C LEU A 15 -11.07 26.13 0.60
N ALA A 16 -10.37 25.91 -0.51
CA ALA A 16 -10.75 24.86 -1.43
C ALA A 16 -10.59 23.54 -0.65
N CYS A 17 -11.71 23.07 -0.06
CA CYS A 17 -11.90 21.70 0.35
C CYS A 17 -11.17 20.82 -0.66
N LYS A 18 -10.15 20.09 -0.19
CA LYS A 18 -9.65 18.94 -0.92
C LYS A 18 -10.89 18.09 -1.17
N LYS A 19 -11.41 18.16 -2.39
CA LYS A 19 -12.40 17.20 -2.86
C LYS A 19 -11.72 15.86 -2.63
N ASP A 20 -12.27 15.05 -1.74
CA ASP A 20 -11.81 13.68 -1.52
C ASP A 20 -11.91 12.99 -2.88
N ILE A 21 -10.78 12.97 -3.60
CA ILE A 21 -10.65 12.17 -4.79
C ILE A 21 -10.73 10.74 -4.23
N PRO A 22 -11.75 9.95 -4.59
CA PRO A 22 -11.83 8.59 -4.11
C PRO A 22 -10.50 7.92 -4.43
N ALA A 23 -9.87 7.32 -3.42
CA ALA A 23 -8.64 6.59 -3.63
C ALA A 23 -8.90 5.57 -4.75
N PRO A 24 -7.97 5.40 -5.71
CA PRO A 24 -8.17 4.45 -6.78
C PRO A 24 -8.49 3.08 -6.17
N ASP A 25 -9.51 2.39 -6.67
CA ASP A 25 -9.99 1.09 -6.17
C ASP A 25 -8.94 -0.04 -6.27
N VAL A 26 -7.77 0.30 -6.82
CA VAL A 26 -6.63 -0.57 -7.01
C VAL A 26 -5.35 0.08 -6.48
N ILE A 27 -4.44 -0.76 -6.02
CA ILE A 27 -3.09 -0.38 -5.63
C ILE A 27 -2.06 -1.13 -6.46
N LYS A 28 -0.82 -0.64 -6.40
CA LYS A 28 0.35 -1.31 -6.99
C LYS A 28 1.15 -2.02 -5.90
N LEU A 29 1.50 -3.27 -6.16
CA LEU A 29 2.49 -4.02 -5.38
C LEU A 29 3.73 -4.24 -6.23
N GLU A 30 4.90 -4.02 -5.65
CA GLU A 30 6.18 -4.41 -6.22
C GLU A 30 6.47 -5.86 -5.84
N VAL A 31 6.81 -6.67 -6.84
CA VAL A 31 7.13 -8.07 -6.66
C VAL A 31 8.64 -8.28 -6.80
N TYR A 32 9.24 -8.84 -5.76
CA TYR A 32 10.65 -9.24 -5.73
C TYR A 32 10.73 -10.76 -5.63
N SER A 33 11.87 -11.35 -5.98
CA SER A 33 12.15 -12.76 -5.69
C SER A 33 13.52 -12.93 -5.04
N THR A 34 13.58 -13.80 -4.04
CA THR A 34 14.82 -14.20 -3.40
C THR A 34 14.97 -15.72 -3.44
N LYS A 35 16.21 -16.20 -3.42
CA LYS A 35 16.50 -17.63 -3.33
C LYS A 35 16.48 -18.07 -1.87
N ILE A 36 15.78 -19.16 -1.57
CA ILE A 36 15.76 -19.76 -0.23
C ILE A 36 17.09 -20.47 0.01
N LYS A 37 17.75 -20.18 1.14
CA LYS A 37 19.12 -20.67 1.41
C LYS A 37 19.20 -22.20 1.54
N TYR A 38 18.20 -22.80 2.16
CA TYR A 38 18.13 -24.24 2.41
C TYR A 38 16.74 -24.74 2.02
N THR A 39 16.70 -25.68 1.08
CA THR A 39 15.47 -26.28 0.55
C THR A 39 15.70 -27.78 0.46
N ASN A 40 14.73 -28.59 0.88
CA ASN A 40 14.82 -30.03 0.69
C ASN A 40 14.63 -30.40 -0.80
N HIS A 41 14.94 -31.65 -1.14
CA HIS A 41 14.63 -32.19 -2.46
C HIS A 41 13.11 -32.11 -2.71
N ASN A 42 12.69 -31.51 -3.83
CA ASN A 42 11.29 -31.24 -4.22
C ASN A 42 10.56 -30.09 -3.50
N GLU A 43 11.26 -29.24 -2.75
CA GLU A 43 10.69 -27.98 -2.24
C GLU A 43 10.95 -26.80 -3.19
N PRO A 44 10.05 -25.80 -3.26
CA PRO A 44 10.29 -24.60 -4.05
C PRO A 44 11.50 -23.82 -3.49
N ASP A 45 12.36 -23.33 -4.38
CA ASP A 45 13.60 -22.62 -4.03
C ASP A 45 13.52 -21.09 -4.17
N ILE A 46 12.38 -20.59 -4.64
CA ILE A 46 12.10 -19.17 -4.81
C ILE A 46 11.07 -18.71 -3.79
N LEU A 47 11.37 -17.59 -3.13
CA LEU A 47 10.45 -16.84 -2.29
C LEU A 47 10.10 -15.53 -2.99
N TYR A 48 8.83 -15.37 -3.34
CA TYR A 48 8.28 -14.11 -3.85
C TYR A 48 7.91 -13.20 -2.70
N TRP A 49 8.24 -11.92 -2.82
CA TRP A 49 7.85 -10.87 -1.89
C TRP A 49 6.94 -9.91 -2.61
N TYR A 50 5.78 -9.64 -2.04
CA TYR A 50 4.81 -8.67 -2.53
C TYR A 50 4.83 -7.50 -1.57
N LEU A 51 5.34 -6.36 -2.02
CA LEU A 51 5.69 -5.24 -1.15
C LEU A 51 5.06 -3.94 -1.62
N ARG A 52 4.70 -3.09 -0.66
CA ARG A 52 4.25 -1.72 -0.88
C ARG A 52 4.75 -0.82 0.24
N SER A 53 5.25 0.36 -0.10
CA SER A 53 5.57 1.40 0.89
C SER A 53 4.31 1.92 1.58
N ALA A 54 4.32 1.99 2.91
CA ALA A 54 3.22 2.55 3.69
C ALA A 54 3.16 4.08 3.58
N THR A 55 1.98 4.67 3.72
CA THR A 55 1.76 6.11 3.53
C THR A 55 2.49 6.95 4.57
N LYS A 56 2.61 6.44 5.81
CA LYS A 56 3.33 7.09 6.92
C LYS A 56 4.78 6.63 7.07
N GLY A 57 5.34 5.98 6.06
CA GLY A 57 6.68 5.38 6.09
C GLY A 57 6.68 3.93 6.54
N GLY A 58 7.75 3.20 6.21
CA GLY A 58 7.81 1.75 6.34
C GLY A 58 7.21 1.01 5.13
N TYR A 59 6.96 -0.28 5.30
CA TYR A 59 6.60 -1.20 4.22
C TYR A 59 5.60 -2.25 4.70
N PHE A 60 4.58 -2.49 3.89
CA PHE A 60 3.72 -3.67 3.97
C PHE A 60 4.23 -4.74 3.04
N TYR A 61 4.36 -5.97 3.51
CA TYR A 61 4.77 -7.08 2.67
C TYR A 61 4.12 -8.42 3.06
N ILE A 62 4.05 -9.32 2.08
CA ILE A 62 3.83 -10.76 2.29
C ILE A 62 4.82 -11.55 1.45
N THR A 63 5.03 -12.80 1.84
CA THR A 63 5.89 -13.73 1.11
C THR A 63 5.13 -14.98 0.70
N SER A 64 5.45 -15.53 -0.47
CA SER A 64 4.89 -16.80 -0.93
C SER A 64 5.87 -17.53 -1.84
N THR A 65 5.86 -18.85 -1.80
CA THR A 65 6.63 -19.70 -2.74
C THR A 65 5.88 -19.95 -4.05
N ARG A 66 4.69 -19.37 -4.21
CA ARG A 66 3.84 -19.44 -5.39
C ARG A 66 3.37 -18.05 -5.82
N ASP A 67 3.07 -17.89 -7.10
CA ASP A 67 2.40 -16.70 -7.61
C ASP A 67 1.00 -16.58 -6.96
N ILE A 68 0.74 -15.45 -6.30
CA ILE A 68 -0.56 -15.14 -5.69
C ILE A 68 -1.43 -14.43 -6.72
N LYS A 69 -2.66 -14.92 -6.90
CA LYS A 69 -3.68 -14.31 -7.77
C LYS A 69 -4.81 -13.62 -7.00
N ASP A 70 -5.03 -14.05 -5.76
CA ASP A 70 -6.05 -13.49 -4.86
C ASP A 70 -5.40 -13.19 -3.51
N PHE A 71 -5.45 -11.92 -3.11
CA PHE A 71 -4.84 -11.43 -1.88
C PHE A 71 -5.80 -11.43 -0.69
N THR A 72 -7.08 -11.73 -0.92
CA THR A 72 -8.15 -11.73 0.10
C THR A 72 -7.83 -12.56 1.35
N PRO A 73 -7.20 -13.75 1.28
CA PRO A 73 -6.90 -14.50 2.51
C PRO A 73 -5.60 -14.07 3.20
N TYR A 74 -4.83 -13.14 2.61
CA TYR A 74 -3.50 -12.79 3.10
C TYR A 74 -3.53 -11.54 3.99
N LYS A 75 -2.75 -11.58 5.08
CA LYS A 75 -2.49 -10.43 5.93
C LYS A 75 -1.08 -9.92 5.70
N PHE A 76 -0.98 -8.65 5.31
CA PHE A 76 0.31 -7.99 5.13
C PHE A 76 0.98 -7.71 6.46
N THR A 77 2.28 -7.98 6.53
CA THR A 77 3.13 -7.63 7.66
C THR A 77 3.68 -6.23 7.46
N TYR A 78 3.62 -5.40 8.50
CA TYR A 78 4.26 -4.09 8.51
C TYR A 78 5.69 -4.19 9.05
N SER A 79 6.61 -3.49 8.40
CA SER A 79 7.97 -3.27 8.88
C SER A 79 8.36 -1.81 8.69
N THR A 80 9.06 -1.23 9.66
CA THR A 80 9.60 0.13 9.56
C THR A 80 10.77 0.22 8.58
N GLN A 81 11.43 -0.89 8.28
CA GLN A 81 12.58 -0.97 7.38
C GLN A 81 12.32 -1.94 6.23
N LEU A 82 12.99 -1.71 5.09
CA LEU A 82 12.96 -2.65 3.98
C LEU A 82 13.57 -3.99 4.43
N PRO A 83 12.89 -5.14 4.23
CA PRO A 83 13.46 -6.44 4.57
C PRO A 83 14.86 -6.61 3.97
N ASN A 84 15.82 -7.06 4.78
CA ASN A 84 17.23 -7.13 4.37
C ASN A 84 17.45 -8.01 3.13
N ASP A 85 16.64 -9.05 2.94
CA ASP A 85 16.71 -9.94 1.77
C ASP A 85 16.40 -9.23 0.44
N LEU A 86 15.71 -8.08 0.51
CA LEU A 86 15.34 -7.25 -0.64
C LEU A 86 16.35 -6.13 -0.90
N ARG A 87 17.32 -5.91 -0.01
CA ARG A 87 18.32 -4.85 -0.18
C ARG A 87 19.11 -5.12 -1.48
N ASN A 88 19.12 -4.14 -2.36
CA ASN A 88 19.76 -4.20 -3.69
C ASN A 88 19.16 -5.27 -4.64
N LYS A 89 17.95 -5.77 -4.35
CA LYS A 89 17.22 -6.63 -5.28
C LYS A 89 16.38 -5.78 -6.23
N PRO A 90 16.41 -6.05 -7.56
CA PRO A 90 15.53 -5.37 -8.48
C PRO A 90 14.09 -5.88 -8.32
N VAL A 91 13.13 -4.98 -8.57
CA VAL A 91 11.73 -5.35 -8.77
C VAL A 91 11.62 -6.19 -10.04
N ILE A 92 10.93 -7.31 -9.97
CA ILE A 92 10.72 -8.23 -11.11
C ILE A 92 9.49 -7.83 -11.91
N LYS A 93 8.41 -7.47 -11.21
CA LYS A 93 7.18 -6.97 -11.81
C LYS A 93 6.43 -6.09 -10.83
N THR A 94 5.61 -5.19 -11.36
CA THR A 94 4.61 -4.47 -10.59
C THR A 94 3.24 -5.05 -10.94
N ILE A 95 2.47 -5.43 -9.93
CA ILE A 95 1.11 -5.95 -10.11
C ILE A 95 0.09 -4.96 -9.56
N VAL A 96 -1.14 -5.04 -10.07
CA VAL A 96 -2.28 -4.24 -9.62
C VAL A 96 -3.20 -5.14 -8.81
N VAL A 97 -3.56 -4.71 -7.60
CA VAL A 97 -4.41 -5.46 -6.67
C VAL A 97 -5.59 -4.59 -6.25
N TRP A 98 -6.78 -5.16 -6.22
CA TRP A 98 -7.98 -4.45 -5.79
C TRP A 98 -7.97 -4.23 -4.27
N ILE A 99 -8.39 -3.04 -3.82
CA ILE A 99 -8.39 -2.69 -2.40
C ILE A 99 -9.28 -3.64 -1.59
N ASN A 100 -10.38 -4.14 -2.15
CA ASN A 100 -11.26 -5.10 -1.50
C ASN A 100 -10.64 -6.50 -1.28
N GLN A 101 -9.48 -6.78 -1.88
CA GLN A 101 -8.67 -7.98 -1.62
C GLN A 101 -7.63 -7.73 -0.51
N LEU A 102 -7.56 -6.52 0.06
CA LEU A 102 -6.63 -6.19 1.14
C LEU A 102 -7.35 -6.22 2.49
N ASN A 103 -6.60 -6.57 3.53
CA ASN A 103 -7.13 -6.64 4.88
C ASN A 103 -6.23 -5.95 5.91
N GLY A 104 -6.83 -5.61 7.06
CA GLY A 104 -6.13 -5.10 8.23
C GLY A 104 -5.44 -3.76 7.99
N ASP A 105 -4.25 -3.61 8.58
CA ASP A 105 -3.52 -2.34 8.67
C ASP A 105 -3.20 -1.72 7.29
N MET A 106 -2.98 -2.57 6.28
CA MET A 106 -2.71 -2.08 4.92
C MET A 106 -3.97 -1.48 4.28
N PHE A 107 -5.13 -2.11 4.47
CA PHE A 107 -6.41 -1.55 4.03
C PHE A 107 -6.66 -0.19 4.70
N SER A 108 -6.44 -0.12 6.02
CA SER A 108 -6.57 1.13 6.78
C SER A 108 -5.59 2.22 6.33
N ASP A 109 -4.34 1.87 6.01
CA ASP A 109 -3.34 2.83 5.51
C ASP A 109 -3.75 3.44 4.16
N ILE A 110 -4.39 2.65 3.30
CA ILE A 110 -4.80 3.09 1.96
C ILE A 110 -6.09 3.89 1.99
N THR A 111 -7.10 3.39 2.71
CA THR A 111 -8.46 3.95 2.67
C THR A 111 -8.70 4.99 3.77
N GLY A 112 -7.87 5.01 4.81
CA GLY A 112 -8.12 5.78 6.03
C GLY A 112 -9.29 5.26 6.87
N LYS A 113 -9.91 4.14 6.48
CA LYS A 113 -11.05 3.52 7.15
C LYS A 113 -10.62 2.25 7.86
N ASN A 114 -11.25 1.90 8.98
CA ASN A 114 -11.02 0.59 9.57
C ASN A 114 -11.81 -0.47 8.80
N PRO A 115 -11.30 -1.71 8.66
CA PRO A 115 -12.00 -2.78 7.94
C PRO A 115 -13.41 -3.07 8.51
N THR A 116 -13.63 -2.78 9.79
CA THR A 116 -14.91 -2.94 10.49
C THR A 116 -15.96 -1.89 10.13
N ASP A 117 -15.55 -0.76 9.54
CA ASP A 117 -16.48 0.33 9.19
C ASP A 117 -17.36 -0.03 7.98
N ASN A 118 -17.04 -1.12 7.27
CA ASN A 118 -17.79 -1.63 6.12
C ASN A 118 -18.82 -2.72 6.48
N ILE A 119 -19.05 -3.01 7.77
CA ILE A 119 -20.05 -4.01 8.22
C ILE A 119 -21.43 -3.36 8.52
N GLN A 120 -21.62 -2.09 8.15
CA GLN A 120 -22.90 -1.39 8.28
C GLN A 120 -23.39 -0.87 6.93
N GLU A 121 -23.88 -1.76 6.07
CA GLU A 121 -24.92 -1.46 5.08
C GLU A 121 -25.92 -2.62 5.00
#